data_AF-A0A0J1FPS8-F1
#
_entry.id   AF-A0A0J1FPS8-F1
#
_cell.length_a   1.000
_cell.length_b   1.000
_cell.length_c   1.000
_cell.angle_alpha   90.00
_cell.angle_beta   90.00
_cell.angle_gamma   90.00
#
_symmetry.space_group_name_H-M   'P 1'
#
loop_
_entity.id
_entity.type
_entity.pdbx_description
1 polymer ?
#
loop_
_entity_poly.entity_id
_entity_poly.type
_entity_poly.pdbx_seq_one_letter_code
_entity_poly.pdbx_strand_id
1 'polypeptide(L)'
;MGNPCGLTKANILESTEIDGMPVYFGTGVNPVNSPAQFFVAWGKDVLADGLIHTYNVKSAEKGIEWFSDEDEAEAKYLKIRRLLLGCLL
;
A
#
# COMPACT_ATOMS: atom_id res chain seq x y z
N MET A 1 18.03 -7.46 -18.01
CA MET A 1 17.04 -6.56 -17.39
C MET A 1 16.90 -6.99 -15.94
N GLY A 2 17.57 -6.28 -15.02
CA GLY A 2 17.46 -6.59 -13.60
C GLY A 2 16.11 -6.12 -13.12
N ASN A 3 15.33 -7.00 -12.50
CA ASN A 3 14.27 -6.54 -11.60
C ASN A 3 14.95 -5.57 -10.62
N PRO A 4 14.55 -4.29 -10.55
CA PRO A 4 15.04 -3.44 -9.48
C PRO A 4 14.72 -4.17 -8.18
N CYS A 5 15.77 -4.51 -7.43
CA CYS A 5 15.64 -5.17 -6.14
C CYS A 5 14.58 -4.40 -5.32
N GLY A 6 13.51 -5.10 -4.93
CA GLY A 6 12.50 -4.53 -4.05
C GLY A 6 11.26 -3.90 -4.71
N LEU A 7 10.92 -4.24 -5.96
CA LEU A 7 9.64 -3.90 -6.61
C LEU A 7 8.88 -5.17 -7.06
N THR A 8 7.55 -5.15 -7.01
CA THR A 8 6.66 -6.19 -7.53
C THR A 8 5.47 -5.56 -8.27
N LYS A 9 4.83 -6.32 -9.15
CA LYS A 9 3.55 -5.92 -9.74
C LYS A 9 2.48 -5.78 -8.65
N ALA A 10 1.78 -4.65 -8.66
CA ALA A 10 0.62 -4.38 -7.82
C ALA A 10 -0.66 -4.79 -8.55
N ASN A 11 -1.53 -5.49 -7.85
CA ASN A 11 -2.90 -5.76 -8.26
C ASN A 11 -3.85 -4.95 -7.38
N ILE A 12 -4.39 -3.85 -7.89
CA ILE A 12 -5.23 -2.95 -7.10
C ILE A 12 -6.63 -3.55 -6.97
N LEU A 13 -7.08 -3.75 -5.73
CA LEU A 13 -8.43 -4.21 -5.42
C LEU A 13 -9.37 -3.03 -5.18
N GLU A 14 -8.88 -2.04 -4.43
CA GLU A 14 -9.59 -0.79 -4.18
C GLU A 14 -8.63 0.41 -4.22
N SER A 15 -9.14 1.55 -4.67
CA SER A 15 -8.40 2.80 -4.64
C SER A 15 -9.33 3.97 -4.35
N THR A 16 -8.83 4.95 -3.60
CA THR A 16 -9.49 6.23 -3.37
C THR A 16 -8.48 7.36 -3.42
N GLU A 17 -8.95 8.60 -3.57
CA GLU A 17 -8.12 9.80 -3.49
C GLU A 17 -8.74 10.73 -2.46
N ILE A 18 -7.93 11.19 -1.50
CA ILE A 18 -8.34 12.05 -0.39
C ILE A 18 -7.41 13.26 -0.39
N ASP A 19 -7.94 14.45 -0.62
CA ASP A 19 -7.17 15.71 -0.72
C ASP A 19 -5.97 15.61 -1.68
N GLY A 20 -6.13 14.92 -2.82
CA GLY A 20 -5.08 14.70 -3.81
C GLY A 20 -3.99 13.70 -3.38
N MET A 21 -4.22 12.97 -2.28
CA MET A 21 -3.41 11.84 -1.83
C MET A 21 -4.08 10.54 -2.25
N PRO A 22 -3.50 9.77 -3.18
CA PRO A 22 -4.04 8.48 -3.52
C PRO A 22 -3.79 7.48 -2.39
N VAL A 23 -4.76 6.59 -2.19
CA VAL A 23 -4.72 5.48 -1.24
C VAL A 23 -5.17 4.23 -1.97
N TYR A 24 -4.39 3.17 -1.85
CA TYR A 24 -4.58 1.90 -2.53
C TYR A 24 -4.65 0.76 -1.53
N PHE A 25 -5.57 -0.15 -1.79
CA PHE A 25 -5.61 -1.49 -1.21
C PHE A 25 -5.45 -2.49 -2.35
N GLY A 26 -4.54 -3.44 -2.19
CA GLY A 26 -4.24 -4.36 -3.27
C GLY A 26 -3.48 -5.58 -2.84
N THR A 27 -3.17 -6.42 -3.83
CA THR A 27 -2.38 -7.63 -3.67
C THR A 27 -1.10 -7.61 -4.50
N GLY A 28 -0.11 -8.38 -4.08
CA GLY A 28 1.15 -8.54 -4.78
C GLY A 28 1.98 -9.68 -4.19
N VAL A 29 3.18 -9.88 -4.71
CA VAL A 29 4.10 -10.91 -4.19
C VAL A 29 5.26 -10.22 -3.49
N ASN A 30 5.32 -10.34 -2.17
CA ASN A 30 6.48 -9.93 -1.39
C ASN A 30 7.34 -11.16 -1.03
N PRO A 31 8.46 -11.41 -1.72
CA PRO A 31 9.24 -12.63 -1.56
C PRO A 31 10.17 -12.63 -0.32
N VAL A 32 10.29 -11.52 0.41
CA VAL A 32 11.48 -11.31 1.25
C VAL A 32 11.38 -11.93 2.65
N ASN A 33 10.20 -12.14 3.30
CA ASN A 33 10.21 -12.72 4.67
C ASN A 33 8.93 -13.38 5.21
N SER A 34 7.86 -13.47 4.44
CA SER A 34 6.60 -14.15 4.75
C SER A 34 5.73 -13.86 3.53
N PRO A 35 4.91 -14.78 2.99
CA PRO A 35 4.07 -14.47 1.83
C PRO A 35 2.99 -13.45 2.22
N ALA A 36 3.39 -12.19 2.34
CA ALA A 36 2.51 -11.05 2.44
C ALA A 36 1.95 -10.83 1.04
N GLN A 37 0.66 -11.08 0.92
CA GLN A 37 -0.05 -11.01 -0.35
C GLN A 37 -0.85 -9.72 -0.47
N PHE A 38 -1.08 -9.03 0.64
CA PHE A 38 -1.89 -7.82 0.70
C PHE A 38 -1.01 -6.62 1.03
N PHE A 39 -1.39 -5.46 0.52
CA PHE A 39 -0.75 -4.20 0.87
C PHE A 39 -1.75 -3.07 0.97
N VAL A 40 -1.39 -2.08 1.78
CA VAL A 40 -1.98 -0.75 1.80
C VAL A 40 -0.90 0.26 1.45
N ALA A 41 -1.17 1.11 0.48
CA ALA A 41 -0.22 2.12 0.01
C ALA A 41 -0.90 3.49 -0.07
N TRP A 42 -0.21 4.55 0.34
CA TRP A 42 -0.70 5.92 0.22
C TRP A 42 0.41 6.88 -0.15
N GLY A 43 0.04 8.01 -0.72
CA GLY A 43 0.97 9.06 -1.12
C GLY A 43 1.26 9.08 -2.62
N LYS A 44 1.74 10.23 -3.09
CA LYS A 44 2.13 10.42 -4.49
C LYS A 44 3.31 9.50 -4.82
N ASP A 45 3.29 8.97 -6.04
CA ASP A 45 4.34 8.10 -6.60
C ASP A 45 4.59 6.79 -5.81
N VAL A 46 3.63 6.38 -4.98
CA VAL A 46 3.72 5.11 -4.24
C VAL A 46 3.60 3.88 -5.14
N LEU A 47 2.97 4.06 -6.31
CA LEU A 47 2.97 3.14 -7.43
C LEU A 47 3.71 3.76 -8.61
N ALA A 48 4.70 3.06 -9.15
CA ALA A 48 5.43 3.46 -10.33
C ALA A 48 5.13 2.47 -11.46
N ASP A 49 4.36 2.89 -12.48
CA ASP A 49 3.97 2.05 -13.62
C ASP A 49 3.30 0.72 -13.22
N GLY A 50 2.48 0.74 -12.17
CA GLY A 50 1.82 -0.46 -11.62
C GLY A 50 2.76 -1.38 -10.83
N LEU A 51 3.97 -0.91 -10.50
CA LEU A 51 4.90 -1.56 -9.59
C LEU A 51 4.83 -0.90 -8.21
N ILE A 52 5.01 -1.71 -7.17
CA ILE A 52 5.03 -1.30 -5.77
C ILE A 52 6.26 -1.85 -5.07
N HIS A 53 6.78 -1.11 -4.09
CA HIS A 53 7.91 -1.59 -3.29
C HIS A 53 7.52 -2.78 -2.41
N THR A 54 8.37 -3.80 -2.37
CA THR A 54 8.19 -5.01 -1.54
C THR A 54 8.69 -4.80 -0.11
N TYR A 55 8.94 -3.57 0.32
CA TYR A 55 9.34 -3.24 1.69
C TYR A 55 8.42 -2.17 2.25
N ASN A 56 8.29 -2.16 3.58
CA ASN A 56 7.43 -1.20 4.24
C ASN A 56 8.08 0.20 4.23
N VAL A 57 7.26 1.20 3.94
CA VAL A 57 7.61 2.63 4.02
C VAL A 57 6.58 3.30 4.92
N LYS A 58 7.02 4.09 5.90
CA LYS A 58 6.09 4.83 6.77
C LYS A 58 6.56 6.27 6.91
N SER A 59 5.75 7.20 6.43
CA SER A 59 5.89 8.63 6.65
C SER A 59 4.51 9.29 6.70
N ALA A 60 4.44 10.56 7.06
CA ALA A 60 3.18 11.30 7.10
C ALA A 60 2.54 11.45 5.70
N GLU A 61 3.36 11.59 4.66
CA GLU A 61 2.90 11.93 3.30
C GLU A 61 2.83 10.73 2.35
N LYS A 62 3.54 9.65 2.68
CA LYS A 62 3.51 8.39 1.93
C LYS A 62 3.79 7.17 2.79
N GLY A 63 3.27 6.03 2.39
CA GLY A 63 3.63 4.77 3.00
C GLY A 63 3.15 3.56 2.23
N ILE A 64 3.78 2.44 2.54
CA ILE A 64 3.50 1.11 2.01
C ILE A 64 3.57 0.18 3.21
N GLU A 65 2.50 -0.56 3.47
CA GLU A 65 2.48 -1.59 4.50
C GLU A 65 1.99 -2.89 3.88
N TRP A 66 2.76 -3.95 4.05
CA TRP A 66 2.45 -5.30 3.62
C TRP A 66 1.87 -6.15 4.75
N PHE A 67 0.91 -7.00 4.41
CA PHE A 67 0.17 -7.84 5.32
C PHE A 67 0.05 -9.27 4.76
N SER A 68 0.08 -10.25 5.66
CA SER A 68 -0.21 -11.65 5.30
C SER A 68 -1.69 -11.99 5.46
N ASP A 69 -2.42 -11.18 6.23
CA ASP A 69 -3.84 -11.32 6.51
C ASP A 69 -4.63 -10.20 5.81
N GLU A 70 -5.77 -10.56 5.21
CA GLU A 70 -6.61 -9.63 4.46
C GLU A 70 -7.36 -8.67 5.38
N ASP A 71 -7.89 -9.17 6.50
CA ASP A 71 -8.68 -8.38 7.45
C ASP A 71 -7.81 -7.31 8.11
N GLU A 72 -6.55 -7.64 8.45
CA GLU A 72 -5.57 -6.67 8.94
C GLU A 72 -5.28 -5.56 7.90
N ALA A 73 -5.16 -5.94 6.63
CA ALA A 73 -4.91 -5.00 5.54
C ALA A 73 -6.12 -4.09 5.29
N GLU A 74 -7.33 -4.64 5.27
CA GLU A 74 -8.56 -3.87 5.10
C GLU A 74 -8.77 -2.90 6.27
N ALA A 75 -8.59 -3.36 7.52
CA ALA A 75 -8.68 -2.52 8.70
C ALA A 75 -7.68 -1.35 8.63
N LYS A 76 -6.47 -1.61 8.11
CA LYS A 76 -5.47 -0.57 7.90
C LYS A 76 -5.88 0.42 6.82
N TYR A 77 -6.41 -0.05 5.69
CA TYR A 77 -6.88 0.82 4.61
C TYR A 77 -8.00 1.76 5.09
N LEU A 78 -8.99 1.22 5.80
CA LEU A 78 -10.06 2.02 6.41
C LEU A 78 -9.53 3.03 7.43
N LYS A 79 -8.53 2.64 8.23
CA LYS A 79 -7.88 3.53 9.18
C LYS A 79 -7.17 4.69 8.48
N ILE A 80 -6.38 4.42 7.44
CA ILE A 80 -5.67 5.46 6.67
C ILE A 80 -6.68 6.39 6.00
N ARG A 81 -7.74 5.85 5.40
CA ARG A 81 -8.82 6.63 4.82
C ARG A 81 -9.48 7.57 5.83
N ARG A 82 -9.79 7.09 7.04
CA ARG A 82 -10.35 7.93 8.12
C ARG A 82 -9.38 9.01 8.60
N LEU A 83 -8.11 8.66 8.77
CA LEU A 83 -7.06 9.59 9.20
C LEU A 83 -6.88 10.74 8.20
N LEU A 84 -6.85 10.42 6.90
CA LEU A 84 -6.69 11.42 5.84
C LEU A 84 -7.94 12.29 5.65
N LEU A 85 -9.14 11.75 5.91
CA LEU A 85 -10.38 12.55 5.93
C LEU A 85 -10.49 13.48 7.15
N GLY A 86 -9.50 13.48 8.05
CA GLY A 86 -9.56 14.25 9.30
C GLY A 86 -10.59 13.71 10.30
N CYS A 87 -11.17 12.54 10.06
CA CYS A 87 -12.07 11.85 10.98
C CYS A 87 -11.25 11.09 12.04
N LEU A 88 -10.67 11.84 12.99
CA LEU A 88 -10.16 11.26 14.24
C LEU A 88 -11.36 10.99 15.17
N LEU A 89 -11.63 9.71 15.44
CA LEU A 89 -12.40 9.27 16.61
C LEU A 89 -11.51 9.34 17.85
#